data_AF-A0A938V4C5-F1
#
_entry.id   AF-A0A938V4C5-F1
#
_cell.length_a   1.000
_cell.length_b   1.000
_cell.length_c   1.000
_cell.angle_alpha   90.00
_cell.angle_beta   90.00
_cell.angle_gamma   90.00
#
_symmetry.space_group_name_H-M   'P 1'
#
loop_
_entity.id
_entity.type
_entity.pdbx_description
1 polymer ?
#
loop_
_entity_poly.entity_id
_entity_poly.type
_entity_poly.pdbx_seq_one_letter_code
_entity_poly.pdbx_strand_id
1 'polypeptide(L)'
;MGRRTMRGAVLLAVVLATVVGWGPSPVLAGDTEYHYRPFEITLFPPIQIFQAPNKVVVGPSINVLYGRATAVYGIEVGGVLNIERERFAGVQAAPINLVGGPFYGIQGGVVNVVGRLYGIQAAPLWNSVREGGIGLQGSAFINLAGDDFGGLQLGTANLASGDLSGLQLSWTFNGAGGDVGGVQLALGNAVGGDLSGLQVGPILNWVVRDVSGVQLGMVNIAGKVPTALGSLSKARSNPNPSDRSEVRGLQIALITNITASVQGIQVGPGNVTETVTGLQLGLVNQAGRVNGLQIGAMNFCTVLNGVQIGGINVATDNFIPFMLGLNVGW
;
A
#
# COMPACT_ATOMS: atom_id res chain seq x y z
N MET A 1 -16.97 -11.55 -8.11
CA MET A 1 -16.93 -10.08 -7.93
C MET A 1 -17.90 -9.54 -6.85
N GLY A 2 -18.86 -10.31 -6.31
CA GLY A 2 -19.92 -9.78 -5.43
C GLY A 2 -19.76 -9.87 -3.90
N ARG A 3 -18.67 -10.44 -3.36
CA ARG A 3 -18.53 -10.64 -1.88
C ARG A 3 -17.64 -9.60 -1.16
N ARG A 4 -16.79 -8.85 -1.86
CA ARG A 4 -15.85 -7.87 -1.24
C ARG A 4 -16.47 -6.47 -1.09
N THR A 5 -17.28 -6.02 -2.04
CA THR A 5 -18.01 -4.73 -1.99
C THR A 5 -19.07 -4.69 -0.90
N MET A 6 -19.67 -5.83 -0.58
CA MET A 6 -20.69 -5.94 0.48
C MET A 6 -20.12 -5.71 1.89
N ARG A 7 -18.82 -5.97 2.11
CA ARG A 7 -18.16 -5.77 3.42
C ARG A 7 -17.90 -4.30 3.75
N GLY A 8 -17.57 -3.47 2.75
CA GLY A 8 -17.32 -2.03 2.95
C GLY A 8 -18.59 -1.24 3.27
N ALA A 9 -19.70 -1.56 2.61
CA ALA A 9 -21.01 -0.95 2.89
C ALA A 9 -21.55 -1.35 4.27
N VAL A 10 -21.36 -2.61 4.68
CA VAL A 10 -21.72 -3.09 6.02
C VAL A 10 -20.82 -2.43 7.09
N LEU A 11 -19.54 -2.18 6.81
CA LEU A 11 -18.63 -1.53 7.76
C LEU A 11 -18.94 -0.03 7.96
N LEU A 12 -19.24 0.70 6.88
CA LEU A 12 -19.71 2.09 6.98
C LEU A 12 -21.05 2.15 7.74
N ALA A 13 -21.95 1.19 7.48
CA ALA A 13 -23.20 1.07 8.23
C ALA A 13 -22.98 0.71 9.70
N VAL A 14 -21.98 -0.11 10.04
CA VAL A 14 -21.61 -0.44 11.43
C VAL A 14 -20.98 0.76 12.13
N VAL A 15 -20.05 1.48 11.50
CA VAL A 15 -19.45 2.70 12.06
C VAL A 15 -20.50 3.80 12.25
N LEU A 16 -21.41 3.99 11.28
CA LEU A 16 -22.53 4.92 11.42
C LEU A 16 -23.53 4.45 12.48
N ALA A 17 -23.83 3.15 12.56
CA ALA A 17 -24.74 2.59 13.56
C ALA A 17 -24.15 2.61 14.97
N THR A 18 -22.83 2.53 15.14
CA THR A 18 -22.17 2.64 16.46
C THR A 18 -21.96 4.09 16.89
N VAL A 19 -21.81 5.03 15.95
CA VAL A 19 -21.82 6.48 16.25
C VAL A 19 -23.22 6.97 16.63
N VAL A 20 -24.29 6.33 16.12
CA VAL A 20 -25.69 6.75 16.33
C VAL A 20 -26.44 5.87 17.36
N GLY A 21 -25.99 4.64 17.61
CA GLY A 21 -26.66 3.68 18.50
C GLY A 21 -25.95 3.49 19.83
N TRP A 22 -26.34 4.27 20.84
CA TRP A 22 -25.89 4.12 22.23
C TRP A 22 -26.49 2.85 22.87
N GLY A 23 -25.94 1.68 22.56
CA GLY A 23 -26.28 0.45 23.28
C GLY A 23 -25.41 -0.73 22.88
N PRO A 24 -25.00 -1.60 23.82
CA PRO A 24 -24.25 -2.80 23.48
C PRO A 24 -25.11 -3.66 22.56
N SER A 25 -24.49 -4.26 21.53
CA SER A 25 -25.09 -5.40 20.84
C SER A 25 -25.50 -6.44 21.89
N PRO A 26 -26.71 -7.03 21.83
CA PRO A 26 -27.29 -7.88 22.87
C PRO A 26 -26.52 -9.18 23.20
N VAL A 27 -25.34 -9.39 22.63
CA VAL A 27 -24.51 -10.58 22.81
C VAL A 27 -23.78 -10.61 24.17
N LEU A 28 -23.64 -9.48 24.88
CA LEU A 28 -22.88 -9.43 26.16
C LEU A 28 -23.76 -9.25 27.40
N ALA A 29 -25.07 -9.04 27.25
CA ALA A 29 -25.99 -8.65 28.34
C ALA A 29 -26.35 -9.79 29.33
N GLY A 30 -25.75 -10.98 29.21
CA GLY A 30 -26.04 -12.14 30.05
C GLY A 30 -24.85 -12.68 30.84
N ASP A 31 -23.69 -12.05 30.75
CA ASP A 31 -22.45 -12.57 31.35
C ASP A 31 -22.17 -11.90 32.69
N THR A 32 -22.24 -12.67 33.79
CA THR A 32 -22.07 -12.18 35.16
C THR A 32 -20.64 -11.74 35.48
N GLU A 33 -19.70 -12.02 34.59
CA GLU A 33 -18.30 -11.65 34.73
C GLU A 33 -18.03 -10.15 34.47
N TYR A 34 -18.91 -9.46 33.74
CA TYR A 34 -18.73 -8.06 33.37
C TYR A 34 -19.56 -7.10 34.23
N HIS A 35 -18.93 -5.98 34.60
CA HIS A 35 -19.56 -4.95 35.41
C HIS A 35 -19.87 -3.70 34.58
N TYR A 36 -21.11 -3.59 34.12
CA TYR A 36 -21.60 -2.48 33.29
C TYR A 36 -21.77 -1.18 34.07
N ARG A 37 -21.28 -0.07 33.52
CA ARG A 37 -21.39 1.28 34.08
C ARG A 37 -21.87 2.26 33.00
N PRO A 38 -22.86 3.12 33.30
CA PRO A 38 -23.39 4.07 32.33
C PRO A 38 -22.47 5.28 32.07
N PHE A 39 -21.49 5.51 32.95
CA PHE A 39 -20.44 6.51 32.79
C PHE A 39 -19.24 6.14 33.66
N GLU A 40 -18.10 6.78 33.44
CA GLU A 40 -16.90 6.61 34.27
C GLU A 40 -16.16 7.93 34.46
N ILE A 41 -15.62 8.14 35.67
CA ILE A 41 -14.63 9.17 35.97
C ILE A 41 -13.48 8.52 36.74
N THR A 42 -12.30 8.53 36.15
CA THR A 42 -11.07 7.96 36.73
C THR A 42 -10.03 9.04 36.91
N LEU A 43 -9.34 9.08 38.06
CA LEU A 43 -8.14 9.91 38.24
C LEU A 43 -6.91 9.11 37.81
N PHE A 44 -6.59 8.06 38.56
CA PHE A 44 -5.67 6.97 38.21
C PHE A 44 -6.09 5.75 39.05
N PRO A 45 -6.02 4.49 38.58
CA PRO A 45 -6.35 3.34 39.41
C PRO A 45 -5.40 3.26 40.62
N PRO A 46 -5.94 3.10 41.85
CA PRO A 46 -7.31 2.71 42.16
C PRO A 46 -8.34 3.85 42.36
N ILE A 47 -7.95 5.12 42.27
CA ILE A 47 -8.84 6.29 42.48
C ILE A 47 -9.75 6.51 41.26
N GLN A 48 -10.98 5.98 41.36
CA GLN A 48 -12.03 6.03 40.32
C GLN A 48 -13.42 5.86 40.94
N ILE A 49 -14.46 6.36 40.29
CA ILE A 49 -15.83 6.30 40.83
C ILE A 49 -16.41 4.88 40.85
N PHE A 50 -15.95 3.99 39.96
CA PHE A 50 -16.33 2.58 39.97
C PHE A 50 -15.09 1.68 40.01
N GLN A 51 -14.84 1.08 41.17
CA GLN A 51 -13.85 0.03 41.34
C GLN A 51 -14.51 -1.33 41.09
N ALA A 52 -14.28 -1.90 39.91
CA ALA A 52 -14.73 -3.24 39.58
C ALA A 52 -13.66 -3.96 38.75
N PRO A 53 -13.43 -5.27 38.98
CA PRO A 53 -12.80 -6.10 37.95
C PRO A 53 -13.67 -6.08 36.69
N ASN A 54 -13.10 -6.36 35.52
CA ASN A 54 -13.86 -6.53 34.27
C ASN A 54 -14.89 -5.42 33.95
N LYS A 55 -14.50 -4.17 34.17
CA LYS A 55 -15.40 -3.01 34.05
C LYS A 55 -15.73 -2.70 32.58
N VAL A 56 -17.01 -2.61 32.26
CA VAL A 56 -17.51 -2.22 30.94
C VAL A 56 -18.25 -0.88 31.05
N VAL A 57 -17.81 0.12 30.29
CA VAL A 57 -18.47 1.43 30.26
C VAL A 57 -19.34 1.53 29.01
N VAL A 58 -20.60 1.87 29.19
CA VAL A 58 -21.56 2.12 28.11
C VAL A 58 -22.05 3.56 28.27
N GLY A 59 -21.33 4.50 27.65
CA GLY A 59 -21.57 5.93 27.81
C GLY A 59 -20.26 6.73 27.90
N PRO A 60 -20.28 7.92 28.53
CA PRO A 60 -19.11 8.78 28.64
C PRO A 60 -18.09 8.27 29.67
N SER A 61 -16.81 8.29 29.31
CA SER A 61 -15.66 7.95 30.17
C SER A 61 -14.67 9.13 30.21
N ILE A 62 -14.32 9.61 31.41
CA ILE A 62 -13.36 10.69 31.63
C ILE A 62 -12.21 10.18 32.48
N ASN A 63 -11.00 10.13 31.93
CA ASN A 63 -9.80 9.63 32.59
C ASN A 63 -8.79 10.76 32.79
N VAL A 64 -8.67 11.34 33.98
CA VAL A 64 -7.86 12.54 34.22
C VAL A 64 -6.36 12.28 34.01
N LEU A 65 -5.80 11.22 34.59
CA LEU A 65 -4.41 10.81 34.33
C LEU A 65 -4.36 9.45 33.65
N TYR A 66 -5.03 8.46 34.20
CA TYR A 66 -4.92 7.09 33.71
C TYR A 66 -6.25 6.36 33.84
N GLY A 67 -6.83 5.94 32.71
CA GLY A 67 -8.03 5.13 32.62
C GLY A 67 -7.71 3.66 32.41
N ARG A 68 -8.52 2.78 33.02
CA ARG A 68 -8.50 1.35 32.70
C ARG A 68 -9.92 0.80 32.68
N ALA A 69 -10.33 0.26 31.54
CA ALA A 69 -11.57 -0.48 31.36
C ALA A 69 -11.31 -1.80 30.64
N THR A 70 -12.27 -2.72 30.70
CA THR A 70 -12.26 -3.92 29.87
C THR A 70 -12.84 -3.61 28.50
N ALA A 71 -13.96 -2.90 28.46
CA ALA A 71 -14.51 -2.37 27.23
C ALA A 71 -15.19 -1.02 27.42
N VAL A 72 -15.21 -0.20 26.37
CA VAL A 72 -15.92 1.08 26.33
C VAL A 72 -16.76 1.16 25.06
N TYR A 73 -18.02 1.52 25.23
CA TYR A 73 -18.99 1.80 24.17
C TYR A 73 -19.50 3.23 24.35
N GLY A 74 -18.91 4.20 23.64
CA GLY A 74 -19.29 5.61 23.78
C GLY A 74 -18.17 6.60 23.50
N ILE A 75 -18.13 7.67 24.29
CA ILE A 75 -17.13 8.74 24.18
C ILE A 75 -16.15 8.59 25.33
N GLU A 76 -14.86 8.58 25.04
CA GLU A 76 -13.82 8.53 26.06
C GLU A 76 -12.76 9.60 25.87
N VAL A 77 -12.52 10.36 26.93
CA VAL A 77 -11.52 11.43 26.96
C VAL A 77 -10.53 11.16 28.09
N GLY A 78 -9.25 11.09 27.75
CA GLY A 78 -8.16 10.88 28.70
C GLY A 78 -7.18 12.04 28.71
N GLY A 79 -6.73 12.47 29.90
CA GLY A 79 -5.71 13.50 30.07
C GLY A 79 -4.29 13.00 29.78
N VAL A 80 -4.00 11.70 29.99
CA VAL A 80 -2.73 11.09 29.57
C VAL A 80 -2.93 9.74 28.89
N LEU A 81 -3.57 8.79 29.57
CA LEU A 81 -3.59 7.40 29.13
C LEU A 81 -4.98 6.76 29.24
N ASN A 82 -5.47 6.20 28.14
CA ASN A 82 -6.61 5.29 28.10
C ASN A 82 -6.14 3.85 27.80
N ILE A 83 -6.66 2.87 28.54
CA ILE A 83 -6.37 1.44 28.34
C ILE A 83 -7.66 0.63 28.39
N GLU A 84 -7.97 -0.02 27.27
CA GLU A 84 -9.11 -0.91 27.11
C GLU A 84 -8.58 -2.30 26.82
N ARG A 85 -8.86 -3.27 27.69
CA ARG A 85 -8.27 -4.60 27.56
C ARG A 85 -8.79 -5.39 26.37
N GLU A 86 -10.08 -5.28 26.07
CA GLU A 86 -10.75 -6.17 25.11
C GLU A 86 -11.31 -5.43 23.89
N ARG A 87 -12.04 -4.33 24.09
CA ARG A 87 -12.79 -3.71 22.99
C ARG A 87 -13.07 -2.23 23.22
N PHE A 88 -13.08 -1.47 22.14
CA PHE A 88 -13.58 -0.09 22.13
C PHE A 88 -14.53 0.12 20.94
N ALA A 89 -15.63 0.82 21.16
CA ALA A 89 -16.52 1.29 20.10
C ALA A 89 -17.01 2.72 20.37
N GLY A 90 -16.69 3.66 19.48
CA GLY A 90 -17.15 5.05 19.56
C GLY A 90 -16.06 6.07 19.22
N VAL A 91 -15.90 7.10 20.06
CA VAL A 91 -14.91 8.18 19.86
C VAL A 91 -13.97 8.28 21.06
N GLN A 92 -12.67 8.17 20.83
CA GLN A 92 -11.66 8.19 21.88
C GLN A 92 -10.61 9.28 21.64
N ALA A 93 -10.25 10.01 22.68
CA ALA A 93 -9.19 11.02 22.63
C ALA A 93 -8.33 11.02 23.91
N ALA A 94 -7.02 10.78 23.78
CA ALA A 94 -6.02 10.97 24.83
C ALA A 94 -4.62 10.99 24.22
N PRO A 95 -3.59 11.53 24.90
CA PRO A 95 -2.21 11.46 24.42
C PRO A 95 -1.76 10.02 24.08
N ILE A 96 -2.14 9.03 24.89
CA ILE A 96 -1.86 7.62 24.64
C ILE A 96 -3.17 6.83 24.75
N ASN A 97 -3.54 6.12 23.69
CA ASN A 97 -4.68 5.19 23.69
C ASN A 97 -4.22 3.77 23.37
N LEU A 98 -4.57 2.80 24.23
CA LEU A 98 -4.20 1.40 24.08
C LEU A 98 -5.44 0.50 24.16
N VAL A 99 -5.87 -0.06 23.03
CA VAL A 99 -6.98 -1.03 22.96
C VAL A 99 -6.44 -2.41 22.62
N GLY A 100 -6.55 -3.36 23.55
CA GLY A 100 -5.99 -4.70 23.40
C GLY A 100 -6.61 -5.52 22.26
N GLY A 101 -7.87 -5.25 21.91
CA GLY A 101 -8.59 -5.99 20.88
C GLY A 101 -9.23 -5.10 19.80
N PRO A 102 -10.43 -5.45 19.31
CA PRO A 102 -11.08 -4.72 18.23
C PRO A 102 -11.48 -3.29 18.61
N PHE A 103 -11.13 -2.34 17.75
CA PHE A 103 -11.50 -0.93 17.82
C PHE A 103 -12.46 -0.58 16.68
N TYR A 104 -13.61 0.03 17.01
CA TYR A 104 -14.60 0.51 16.05
C TYR A 104 -14.85 2.01 16.25
N GLY A 105 -14.53 2.85 15.27
CA GLY A 105 -14.86 4.29 15.32
C GLY A 105 -13.68 5.24 15.07
N ILE A 106 -13.52 6.27 15.89
CA ILE A 106 -12.53 7.35 15.68
C ILE A 106 -11.63 7.49 16.90
N GLN A 107 -10.31 7.38 16.69
CA GLN A 107 -9.30 7.50 17.74
C GLN A 107 -8.34 8.65 17.44
N GLY A 108 -8.16 9.55 18.40
CA GLY A 108 -7.21 10.66 18.35
C GLY A 108 -6.22 10.59 19.51
N GLY A 109 -4.93 10.75 19.23
CA GLY A 109 -3.92 10.80 20.28
C GLY A 109 -2.54 11.21 19.79
N VAL A 110 -1.52 11.08 20.63
CA VAL A 110 -0.10 11.19 20.22
C VAL A 110 0.41 9.82 19.81
N VAL A 111 -0.02 8.77 20.53
CA VAL A 111 0.24 7.37 20.25
C VAL A 111 -1.07 6.59 20.35
N ASN A 112 -1.41 5.85 19.32
CA ASN A 112 -2.56 4.94 19.29
C ASN A 112 -2.07 3.51 19.01
N VAL A 113 -2.47 2.55 19.84
CA VAL A 113 -2.22 1.12 19.60
C VAL A 113 -3.52 0.35 19.77
N VAL A 114 -3.93 -0.40 18.75
CA VAL A 114 -5.12 -1.25 18.80
C VAL A 114 -4.80 -2.68 18.36
N GLY A 115 -5.63 -3.65 18.77
CA GLY A 115 -5.55 -5.02 18.27
C GLY A 115 -5.94 -5.08 16.79
N ARG A 116 -7.22 -4.82 16.49
CA ARG A 116 -7.76 -4.71 15.12
C ARG A 116 -8.44 -3.36 14.91
N LEU A 117 -8.25 -2.75 13.75
CA LEU A 117 -8.85 -1.46 13.41
C LEU A 117 -10.04 -1.62 12.46
N TYR A 118 -11.18 -1.04 12.84
CA TYR A 118 -12.34 -0.81 11.99
C TYR A 118 -12.78 0.66 12.11
N GLY A 119 -12.04 1.57 11.47
CA GLY A 119 -12.30 3.00 11.66
C GLY A 119 -11.15 3.92 11.29
N ILE A 120 -11.01 5.02 12.03
CA ILE A 120 -10.02 6.08 11.79
C ILE A 120 -9.10 6.20 13.00
N GLN A 121 -7.79 6.24 12.75
CA GLN A 121 -6.77 6.55 13.74
C GLN A 121 -5.95 7.75 13.30
N ALA A 122 -5.88 8.78 14.13
CA ALA A 122 -5.06 9.96 13.90
C ALA A 122 -4.10 10.16 15.09
N ALA A 123 -2.80 10.14 14.82
CA ALA A 123 -1.79 10.40 15.83
C ALA A 123 -0.50 11.00 15.27
N PRO A 124 -0.03 12.16 15.75
CA PRO A 124 1.21 12.75 15.27
C PRO A 124 2.40 11.78 15.28
N LEU A 125 2.63 11.01 16.36
CA LEU A 125 3.82 10.15 16.43
C LEU A 125 3.59 8.74 15.88
N TRP A 126 2.54 8.05 16.33
CA TRP A 126 2.48 6.61 16.08
C TRP A 126 1.06 6.09 16.08
N ASN A 127 0.64 5.45 14.97
CA ASN A 127 -0.51 4.55 14.96
C ASN A 127 -0.02 3.11 14.74
N SER A 128 -0.49 2.17 15.56
CA SER A 128 -0.23 0.74 15.36
C SER A 128 -1.48 -0.11 15.52
N VAL A 129 -1.62 -1.08 14.62
CA VAL A 129 -2.66 -2.10 14.62
C VAL A 129 -1.96 -3.45 14.60
N ARG A 130 -2.14 -4.29 15.61
CA ARG A 130 -1.37 -5.52 15.78
C ARG A 130 -1.79 -6.64 14.83
N GLU A 131 -3.08 -6.81 14.62
CA GLU A 131 -3.69 -7.91 13.86
C GLU A 131 -4.32 -7.44 12.54
N GLY A 132 -3.94 -6.25 12.06
CA GLY A 132 -4.48 -5.68 10.82
C GLY A 132 -5.93 -5.17 10.96
N GLY A 133 -6.55 -4.85 9.84
CA GLY A 133 -7.91 -4.30 9.85
C GLY A 133 -8.29 -3.53 8.59
N ILE A 134 -9.41 -2.81 8.67
CA ILE A 134 -9.91 -1.95 7.61
C ILE A 134 -10.11 -0.54 8.15
N GLY A 135 -9.39 0.45 7.60
CA GLY A 135 -9.51 1.81 8.13
C GLY A 135 -8.63 2.86 7.47
N LEU A 136 -8.60 4.02 8.13
CA LEU A 136 -7.72 5.13 7.80
C LEU A 136 -6.72 5.33 8.96
N GLN A 137 -5.43 5.36 8.68
CA GLN A 137 -4.39 5.72 9.65
C GLN A 137 -3.66 6.99 9.18
N GLY A 138 -3.67 8.03 9.99
CA GLY A 138 -2.98 9.29 9.73
C GLY A 138 -1.97 9.58 10.84
N SER A 139 -0.69 9.70 10.48
CA SER A 139 0.36 10.10 11.41
C SER A 139 1.33 11.10 10.79
N ALA A 140 2.02 11.89 11.62
CA ALA A 140 3.13 12.70 11.12
C ALA A 140 4.42 11.88 11.03
N PHE A 141 4.50 10.72 11.68
CA PHE A 141 5.66 9.84 11.66
C PHE A 141 5.31 8.46 11.11
N ILE A 142 4.86 7.51 11.94
CA ILE A 142 4.74 6.10 11.53
C ILE A 142 3.30 5.57 11.67
N ASN A 143 2.80 4.92 10.61
CA ASN A 143 1.68 4.00 10.68
C ASN A 143 2.17 2.56 10.50
N LEU A 144 1.77 1.65 11.39
CA LEU A 144 2.15 0.24 11.36
C LEU A 144 0.91 -0.66 11.46
N ALA A 145 0.79 -1.60 10.53
CA ALA A 145 -0.11 -2.75 10.62
C ALA A 145 0.73 -4.03 10.72
N GLY A 146 0.52 -4.82 11.77
CA GLY A 146 1.25 -6.07 12.02
C GLY A 146 0.74 -7.27 11.21
N ASP A 147 -0.31 -7.09 10.42
CA ASP A 147 -0.95 -8.11 9.58
C ASP A 147 -1.62 -7.41 8.37
N ASP A 148 -2.51 -8.10 7.66
CA ASP A 148 -3.25 -7.57 6.51
C ASP A 148 -3.99 -6.24 6.80
N PHE A 149 -3.79 -5.25 5.94
CA PHE A 149 -4.43 -3.94 6.08
C PHE A 149 -5.20 -3.53 4.82
N GLY A 150 -6.46 -3.13 5.01
CA GLY A 150 -7.31 -2.54 3.98
C GLY A 150 -7.58 -1.07 4.25
N GLY A 151 -7.37 -0.20 3.27
CA GLY A 151 -7.75 1.23 3.39
C GLY A 151 -6.61 2.20 3.14
N LEU A 152 -6.50 3.26 3.92
CA LEU A 152 -5.57 4.38 3.68
C LEU A 152 -4.57 4.52 4.84
N GLN A 153 -3.28 4.62 4.52
CA GLN A 153 -2.26 5.05 5.47
C GLN A 153 -1.60 6.33 4.94
N LEU A 154 -1.56 7.38 5.77
CA LEU A 154 -0.95 8.68 5.52
C LEU A 154 0.12 8.96 6.58
N GLY A 155 1.39 9.15 6.19
CA GLY A 155 2.38 9.60 7.17
C GLY A 155 3.78 9.83 6.64
N THR A 156 4.80 9.85 7.50
CA THR A 156 6.19 9.89 7.03
C THR A 156 6.63 8.52 6.55
N ALA A 157 6.25 7.46 7.26
CA ALA A 157 6.40 6.08 6.82
C ALA A 157 5.15 5.25 7.13
N ASN A 158 4.77 4.37 6.20
CA ASN A 158 3.66 3.42 6.34
C ASN A 158 4.17 1.99 6.16
N LEU A 159 3.79 1.09 7.05
CA LEU A 159 4.20 -0.32 7.03
C LEU A 159 3.00 -1.24 7.26
N ALA A 160 2.88 -2.27 6.43
CA ALA A 160 2.01 -3.42 6.66
C ALA A 160 2.86 -4.70 6.61
N SER A 161 2.79 -5.55 7.64
CA SER A 161 3.55 -6.80 7.66
C SER A 161 2.94 -7.88 6.77
N GLY A 162 1.63 -7.82 6.51
CA GLY A 162 0.90 -8.70 5.61
C GLY A 162 0.56 -8.05 4.27
N ASP A 163 -0.58 -8.42 3.72
CA ASP A 163 -1.13 -7.89 2.47
C ASP A 163 -1.70 -6.48 2.67
N LEU A 164 -1.59 -5.64 1.64
CA LEU A 164 -2.18 -4.31 1.60
C LEU A 164 -3.21 -4.23 0.48
N SER A 165 -4.45 -3.90 0.84
CA SER A 165 -5.52 -3.56 -0.12
C SER A 165 -5.92 -2.10 0.04
N GLY A 166 -5.28 -1.17 -0.68
CA GLY A 166 -5.62 0.25 -0.58
C GLY A 166 -4.49 1.22 -0.94
N LEU A 167 -4.38 2.31 -0.20
CA LEU A 167 -3.50 3.45 -0.49
C LEU A 167 -2.50 3.65 0.65
N GLN A 168 -1.22 3.69 0.34
CA GLN A 168 -0.17 4.18 1.24
C GLN A 168 0.44 5.45 0.63
N LEU A 169 0.26 6.58 1.31
CA LEU A 169 0.87 7.85 0.94
C LEU A 169 1.82 8.26 2.05
N SER A 170 3.10 8.41 1.71
CA SER A 170 4.07 8.87 2.69
C SER A 170 5.14 9.77 2.11
N TRP A 171 5.84 10.48 3.00
CA TRP A 171 6.96 11.31 2.61
C TRP A 171 8.21 10.49 2.29
N THR A 172 8.51 9.45 3.08
CA THR A 172 9.78 8.71 2.94
C THR A 172 9.57 7.30 2.44
N PHE A 173 8.75 6.50 3.12
CA PHE A 173 8.71 5.06 2.85
C PHE A 173 7.33 4.42 3.00
N ASN A 174 6.96 3.59 2.01
CA ASN A 174 5.85 2.67 2.11
C ASN A 174 6.33 1.22 2.00
N GLY A 175 5.86 0.35 2.88
CA GLY A 175 6.22 -1.08 2.89
C GLY A 175 5.02 -1.99 3.09
N ALA A 176 5.00 -3.09 2.34
CA ALA A 176 4.13 -4.23 2.57
C ALA A 176 4.95 -5.54 2.54
N GLY A 177 4.78 -6.40 3.55
CA GLY A 177 5.45 -7.70 3.60
C GLY A 177 4.84 -8.74 2.66
N GLY A 178 3.54 -8.64 2.40
CA GLY A 178 2.79 -9.48 1.45
C GLY A 178 2.52 -8.79 0.11
N ASP A 179 1.35 -9.07 -0.46
CA ASP A 179 0.91 -8.53 -1.74
C ASP A 179 0.33 -7.11 -1.58
N VAL A 180 0.50 -6.26 -2.58
CA VAL A 180 -0.13 -4.92 -2.64
C VAL A 180 -1.14 -4.85 -3.76
N GLY A 181 -2.43 -4.75 -3.42
CA GLY A 181 -3.49 -4.34 -4.33
C GLY A 181 -3.86 -2.88 -4.12
N GLY A 182 -3.27 -1.95 -4.89
CA GLY A 182 -3.61 -0.53 -4.78
C GLY A 182 -2.49 0.45 -5.15
N VAL A 183 -2.32 1.53 -4.37
CA VAL A 183 -1.36 2.60 -4.70
C VAL A 183 -0.38 2.86 -3.56
N GLN A 184 0.91 2.96 -3.89
CA GLN A 184 1.94 3.42 -2.96
C GLN A 184 2.65 4.65 -3.55
N LEU A 185 2.62 5.80 -2.85
CA LEU A 185 3.37 7.01 -3.20
C LEU A 185 4.30 7.39 -2.04
N ALA A 186 5.61 7.37 -2.26
CA ALA A 186 6.65 7.77 -1.30
C ALA A 186 7.97 8.06 -2.00
N LEU A 187 9.04 8.43 -1.28
CA LEU A 187 10.39 8.42 -1.88
C LEU A 187 10.85 6.99 -2.20
N GLY A 188 10.58 6.05 -1.30
CA GLY A 188 10.86 4.62 -1.45
C GLY A 188 9.63 3.76 -1.21
N ASN A 189 9.38 2.77 -2.06
CA ASN A 189 8.32 1.78 -1.86
C ASN A 189 8.89 0.36 -1.91
N ALA A 190 8.41 -0.53 -1.03
CA ALA A 190 8.79 -1.94 -0.99
C ALA A 190 7.58 -2.88 -0.86
N VAL A 191 7.60 -3.98 -1.60
CA VAL A 191 6.58 -5.04 -1.60
C VAL A 191 7.28 -6.40 -1.56
N GLY A 192 6.99 -7.20 -0.54
CA GLY A 192 7.54 -8.55 -0.37
C GLY A 192 6.86 -9.61 -1.25
N GLY A 193 5.62 -9.35 -1.68
CA GLY A 193 4.85 -10.19 -2.61
C GLY A 193 4.72 -9.60 -4.01
N ASP A 194 3.53 -9.74 -4.59
CA ASP A 194 3.13 -9.17 -5.88
C ASP A 194 2.53 -7.76 -5.71
N LEU A 195 2.73 -6.89 -6.70
CA LEU A 195 2.10 -5.56 -6.77
C LEU A 195 1.04 -5.54 -7.86
N SER A 196 -0.24 -5.36 -7.52
CA SER A 196 -1.33 -5.07 -8.45
C SER A 196 -1.81 -3.62 -8.30
N GLY A 197 -1.19 -2.67 -9.03
CA GLY A 197 -1.63 -1.27 -9.03
C GLY A 197 -0.55 -0.25 -9.40
N LEU A 198 -0.50 0.90 -8.71
CA LEU A 198 0.42 2.00 -9.02
C LEU A 198 1.44 2.20 -7.90
N GLN A 199 2.72 2.28 -8.22
CA GLN A 199 3.77 2.52 -7.24
C GLN A 199 4.69 3.64 -7.73
N VAL A 200 4.75 4.75 -6.99
CA VAL A 200 5.54 5.94 -7.35
C VAL A 200 6.56 6.21 -6.25
N GLY A 201 7.82 6.02 -6.59
CA GLY A 201 8.98 6.10 -5.72
C GLY A 201 10.10 6.82 -6.45
N PRO A 202 10.18 8.17 -6.39
CA PRO A 202 11.21 8.91 -7.10
C PRO A 202 12.62 8.37 -6.86
N ILE A 203 12.91 7.80 -5.68
CA ILE A 203 14.20 7.19 -5.37
C ILE A 203 14.20 5.70 -5.69
N LEU A 204 13.26 4.94 -5.12
CA LEU A 204 13.26 3.48 -5.20
C LEU A 204 11.85 2.89 -5.20
N ASN A 205 11.60 1.97 -6.11
CA ASN A 205 10.51 1.00 -6.05
C ASN A 205 11.10 -0.41 -6.06
N TRP A 206 10.73 -1.23 -5.09
CA TRP A 206 11.15 -2.63 -5.01
C TRP A 206 9.93 -3.54 -4.83
N VAL A 207 9.75 -4.49 -5.74
CA VAL A 207 8.77 -5.57 -5.64
C VAL A 207 9.51 -6.90 -5.76
N VAL A 208 9.38 -7.81 -4.80
CA VAL A 208 10.16 -9.06 -4.81
C VAL A 208 9.71 -10.01 -5.91
N ARG A 209 8.40 -10.06 -6.18
CA ARG A 209 7.78 -10.96 -7.15
C ARG A 209 7.35 -10.20 -8.40
N ASP A 210 6.08 -10.25 -8.77
CA ASP A 210 5.56 -9.72 -10.01
C ASP A 210 4.80 -8.41 -9.79
N VAL A 211 4.90 -7.51 -10.77
CA VAL A 211 4.05 -6.33 -10.87
C VAL A 211 2.92 -6.63 -11.86
N SER A 212 1.74 -6.09 -11.60
CA SER A 212 0.54 -6.09 -12.44
C SER A 212 -0.03 -4.67 -12.39
N GLY A 213 0.67 -3.74 -13.03
CA GLY A 213 0.42 -2.31 -12.90
C GLY A 213 1.65 -1.46 -13.20
N VAL A 214 1.66 -0.21 -12.74
CA VAL A 214 2.61 0.85 -13.12
C VAL A 214 3.59 1.14 -11.98
N GLN A 215 4.89 1.19 -12.28
CA GLN A 215 5.91 1.74 -11.37
C GLN A 215 6.48 3.04 -11.92
N LEU A 216 6.71 4.07 -11.10
CA LEU A 216 7.36 5.32 -11.48
C LEU A 216 8.53 5.63 -10.51
N GLY A 217 9.80 5.66 -10.94
CA GLY A 217 10.93 5.91 -10.01
C GLY A 217 12.34 5.81 -10.60
N MET A 218 13.33 6.51 -10.02
CA MET A 218 14.73 6.49 -10.47
C MET A 218 15.44 5.14 -10.32
N VAL A 219 14.92 4.24 -9.47
CA VAL A 219 15.32 2.83 -9.39
C VAL A 219 14.07 1.97 -9.21
N ASN A 220 13.86 0.98 -10.07
CA ASN A 220 12.72 0.07 -10.08
C ASN A 220 13.29 -1.34 -10.18
N ILE A 221 13.06 -2.16 -9.16
CA ILE A 221 13.53 -3.54 -9.09
C ILE A 221 12.31 -4.44 -8.94
N ALA A 222 12.07 -5.34 -9.89
CA ALA A 222 11.13 -6.44 -9.70
C ALA A 222 11.51 -7.74 -10.43
N GLY A 223 10.83 -8.84 -10.09
CA GLY A 223 10.93 -10.12 -10.78
C GLY A 223 10.37 -10.05 -12.20
N LYS A 224 9.09 -9.70 -12.34
CA LYS A 224 8.44 -9.33 -13.62
C LYS A 224 7.77 -7.98 -13.48
N VAL A 225 7.93 -7.09 -14.48
CA VAL A 225 7.32 -5.76 -14.47
C VAL A 225 6.56 -5.54 -15.78
N PRO A 226 5.23 -5.30 -15.79
CA PRO A 226 4.49 -5.00 -16.99
C PRO A 226 4.60 -3.53 -17.42
N THR A 227 4.90 -2.61 -16.49
CA THR A 227 4.92 -1.17 -16.78
C THR A 227 5.84 -0.48 -15.76
N ALA A 228 7.01 -0.01 -16.18
CA ALA A 228 7.95 0.72 -15.32
C ALA A 228 8.39 2.03 -15.98
N LEU A 229 7.93 3.18 -15.51
CA LEU A 229 8.57 4.47 -15.68
C LEU A 229 9.74 4.67 -14.69
N GLY A 230 10.87 5.15 -15.17
CA GLY A 230 11.91 5.83 -14.43
C GLY A 230 13.27 5.14 -14.30
N SER A 231 13.49 3.84 -14.55
CA SER A 231 14.79 3.23 -14.15
C SER A 231 15.21 1.81 -14.52
N LEU A 232 16.52 1.60 -14.35
CA LEU A 232 17.33 0.38 -14.45
C LEU A 232 16.67 -0.84 -13.79
N SER A 233 15.86 -1.56 -14.57
CA SER A 233 15.30 -2.85 -14.16
C SER A 233 16.37 -3.93 -14.32
N LYS A 234 17.04 -4.33 -13.23
CA LYS A 234 17.87 -5.54 -13.24
C LYS A 234 16.95 -6.74 -13.09
N ALA A 235 16.50 -7.30 -14.23
CA ALA A 235 15.90 -8.62 -14.24
C ALA A 235 16.91 -9.61 -13.66
N ARG A 236 16.55 -10.24 -12.54
CA ARG A 236 17.40 -11.29 -11.95
C ARG A 236 17.44 -12.42 -12.96
N SER A 237 18.65 -12.84 -13.36
CA SER A 237 18.85 -13.89 -14.36
C SER A 237 18.26 -15.21 -13.85
N ASN A 238 17.03 -15.52 -14.26
CA ASN A 238 16.43 -16.82 -14.02
C ASN A 238 16.76 -17.75 -15.20
N PRO A 239 17.44 -18.89 -14.99
CA PRO A 239 17.81 -19.81 -16.07
C PRO A 239 16.62 -20.59 -16.66
N ASN A 240 15.39 -20.42 -16.15
CA ASN A 240 14.21 -21.13 -16.65
C ASN A 240 13.50 -20.34 -17.78
N PRO A 241 13.43 -20.86 -19.02
CA PRO A 241 12.88 -20.14 -20.18
C PRO A 241 11.37 -19.85 -20.11
N SER A 242 10.61 -20.52 -19.24
CA SER A 242 9.19 -20.22 -18.98
C SER A 242 8.98 -18.99 -18.08
N ASP A 243 10.06 -18.39 -17.59
CA ASP A 243 10.05 -17.38 -16.53
C ASP A 243 10.84 -16.11 -16.93
N ARG A 244 10.96 -15.87 -18.24
CA ARG A 244 11.59 -14.66 -18.79
C ARG A 244 10.79 -13.42 -18.39
N SER A 245 11.49 -12.33 -18.09
CA SER A 245 10.90 -11.04 -17.75
C SER A 245 10.15 -10.46 -18.96
N GLU A 246 8.83 -10.36 -18.86
CA GLU A 246 7.94 -9.84 -19.91
C GLU A 246 7.31 -8.53 -19.42
N VAL A 247 7.55 -7.42 -20.13
CA VAL A 247 6.90 -6.13 -19.93
C VAL A 247 5.64 -6.08 -20.78
N ARG A 248 4.46 -6.28 -20.19
CA ARG A 248 3.16 -6.03 -20.83
C ARG A 248 2.59 -4.67 -20.45
N GLY A 249 2.84 -3.61 -21.23
CA GLY A 249 2.34 -2.25 -20.93
C GLY A 249 3.31 -1.11 -21.25
N LEU A 250 3.42 -0.10 -20.37
CA LEU A 250 4.21 1.13 -20.62
C LEU A 250 5.48 1.20 -19.74
N GLN A 251 6.66 1.27 -20.35
CA GLN A 251 7.91 1.54 -19.67
C GLN A 251 8.37 2.97 -20.00
N ILE A 252 8.80 3.77 -19.03
CA ILE A 252 9.59 4.98 -19.29
C ILE A 252 10.90 4.87 -18.51
N ALA A 253 11.97 5.57 -18.85
CA ALA A 253 13.14 5.73 -17.97
C ALA A 253 13.76 7.11 -18.17
N LEU A 254 14.34 7.66 -17.10
CA LEU A 254 15.13 8.88 -17.19
C LEU A 254 16.54 8.65 -17.74
N ILE A 255 17.03 7.40 -17.71
CA ILE A 255 18.36 7.03 -18.23
C ILE A 255 18.22 5.87 -19.21
N THR A 256 18.01 4.64 -18.73
CA THR A 256 17.90 3.46 -19.59
C THR A 256 16.84 2.47 -19.12
N ASN A 257 16.09 1.90 -20.07
CA ASN A 257 15.25 0.71 -19.88
C ASN A 257 16.05 -0.54 -20.26
N ILE A 258 16.13 -1.54 -19.38
CA ILE A 258 16.76 -2.85 -19.66
C ILE A 258 15.76 -3.95 -19.32
N THR A 259 15.43 -4.83 -20.27
CA THR A 259 14.39 -5.87 -20.11
C THR A 259 14.62 -7.05 -21.08
N ALA A 260 14.14 -8.26 -20.78
CA ALA A 260 14.26 -9.38 -21.73
C ALA A 260 13.20 -9.30 -22.86
N SER A 261 11.91 -9.15 -22.53
CA SER A 261 10.84 -9.05 -23.52
C SER A 261 9.86 -7.92 -23.21
N VAL A 262 9.37 -7.23 -24.24
CA VAL A 262 8.40 -6.14 -24.15
C VAL A 262 7.25 -6.41 -25.10
N GLN A 263 6.03 -6.37 -24.59
CA GLN A 263 4.78 -6.30 -25.32
C GLN A 263 4.05 -5.02 -24.92
N GLY A 264 4.36 -3.89 -25.57
CA GLY A 264 3.87 -2.58 -25.15
C GLY A 264 4.71 -1.38 -25.64
N ILE A 265 4.74 -0.29 -24.87
CA ILE A 265 5.45 0.96 -25.19
C ILE A 265 6.65 1.11 -24.26
N GLN A 266 7.82 1.46 -24.78
CA GLN A 266 8.97 1.92 -23.98
C GLN A 266 9.35 3.34 -24.37
N VAL A 267 9.70 4.18 -23.39
CA VAL A 267 10.17 5.55 -23.59
C VAL A 267 11.43 5.82 -22.75
N GLY A 268 12.49 6.38 -23.30
CA GLY A 268 13.65 6.75 -22.48
C GLY A 268 14.90 7.03 -23.31
N PRO A 269 15.94 7.70 -22.76
CA PRO A 269 17.14 8.00 -23.54
C PRO A 269 17.80 6.76 -24.17
N GLY A 270 17.82 5.62 -23.47
CA GLY A 270 18.23 4.34 -24.04
C GLY A 270 17.28 3.19 -23.71
N ASN A 271 16.88 2.40 -24.69
CA ASN A 271 16.03 1.21 -24.52
C ASN A 271 16.78 -0.04 -25.01
N VAL A 272 17.08 -1.00 -24.13
CA VAL A 272 17.79 -2.25 -24.46
C VAL A 272 16.90 -3.45 -24.14
N THR A 273 16.54 -4.27 -25.14
CA THR A 273 15.58 -5.37 -24.95
C THR A 273 15.79 -6.56 -25.89
N GLU A 274 15.71 -7.83 -25.47
CA GLU A 274 15.90 -8.95 -26.42
C GLU A 274 14.75 -9.07 -27.44
N THR A 275 13.50 -8.95 -27.00
CA THR A 275 12.31 -9.02 -27.87
C THR A 275 11.33 -7.88 -27.61
N VAL A 276 10.83 -7.25 -28.67
CA VAL A 276 9.87 -6.15 -28.60
C VAL A 276 8.68 -6.48 -29.49
N THR A 277 7.47 -6.34 -28.97
CA THR A 277 6.22 -6.37 -29.71
C THR A 277 5.43 -5.10 -29.33
N GLY A 278 5.60 -4.01 -30.09
CA GLY A 278 5.02 -2.72 -29.75
C GLY A 278 5.87 -1.52 -30.17
N LEU A 279 5.98 -0.49 -29.31
CA LEU A 279 6.63 0.79 -29.60
C LEU A 279 7.85 1.02 -28.71
N GLN A 280 8.97 1.47 -29.28
CA GLN A 280 10.09 2.03 -28.52
C GLN A 280 10.33 3.48 -28.95
N LEU A 281 10.48 4.38 -27.98
CA LEU A 281 10.78 5.80 -28.14
C LEU A 281 12.03 6.14 -27.34
N GLY A 282 13.10 6.61 -27.98
CA GLY A 282 14.32 6.95 -27.26
C GLY A 282 15.38 7.63 -28.09
N LEU A 283 16.52 8.00 -27.49
CA LEU A 283 17.67 8.43 -28.31
C LEU A 283 18.34 7.21 -28.93
N VAL A 284 18.46 6.13 -28.16
CA VAL A 284 19.03 4.85 -28.61
C VAL A 284 18.05 3.72 -28.31
N ASN A 285 17.63 2.98 -29.31
CA ASN A 285 16.85 1.75 -29.16
C ASN A 285 17.72 0.57 -29.64
N GLN A 286 17.88 -0.46 -28.82
CA GLN A 286 18.62 -1.68 -29.13
C GLN A 286 17.77 -2.90 -28.80
N ALA A 287 17.55 -3.78 -29.78
CA ALA A 287 16.83 -5.02 -29.54
C ALA A 287 17.32 -6.24 -30.31
N GLY A 288 17.00 -7.46 -29.86
CA GLY A 288 17.26 -8.66 -30.65
C GLY A 288 16.25 -8.78 -31.80
N ARG A 289 14.96 -8.90 -31.45
CA ARG A 289 13.85 -8.99 -32.40
C ARG A 289 12.79 -7.94 -32.12
N VAL A 290 12.33 -7.25 -33.15
CA VAL A 290 11.32 -6.20 -33.06
C VAL A 290 10.13 -6.55 -33.94
N ASN A 291 8.94 -6.63 -33.36
CA ASN A 291 7.65 -6.74 -34.04
C ASN A 291 6.86 -5.45 -33.75
N GLY A 292 7.13 -4.36 -34.48
CA GLY A 292 6.50 -3.06 -34.19
C GLY A 292 7.30 -1.84 -34.66
N LEU A 293 7.25 -0.76 -33.89
CA LEU A 293 7.79 0.56 -34.25
C LEU A 293 8.93 0.97 -33.30
N GLN A 294 10.08 1.34 -33.84
CA GLN A 294 11.13 2.04 -33.10
C GLN A 294 11.25 3.48 -33.60
N ILE A 295 11.29 4.44 -32.69
CA ILE A 295 11.53 5.86 -32.97
C ILE A 295 12.71 6.30 -32.11
N GLY A 296 13.77 6.79 -32.76
CA GLY A 296 14.91 7.32 -32.03
C GLY A 296 16.04 7.86 -32.88
N ALA A 297 17.06 8.48 -32.27
CA ALA A 297 18.21 8.95 -33.05
C ALA A 297 18.98 7.77 -33.66
N MET A 298 19.08 6.67 -32.92
CA MET A 298 19.69 5.41 -33.36
C MET A 298 18.81 4.22 -32.98
N ASN A 299 18.49 3.37 -33.95
CA ASN A 299 17.72 2.14 -33.78
C ASN A 299 18.56 0.94 -34.24
N PHE A 300 18.75 -0.05 -33.38
CA PHE A 300 19.50 -1.27 -33.66
C PHE A 300 18.63 -2.49 -33.37
N CYS A 301 18.54 -3.41 -34.32
CA CYS A 301 18.06 -4.75 -34.04
C CYS A 301 18.71 -5.85 -34.88
N THR A 302 18.50 -7.11 -34.51
CA THR A 302 18.90 -8.25 -35.35
C THR A 302 17.81 -8.54 -36.37
N VAL A 303 16.56 -8.70 -35.93
CA VAL A 303 15.40 -8.97 -36.79
C VAL A 303 14.32 -7.91 -36.59
N LEU A 304 13.82 -7.34 -37.68
CA LEU A 304 12.77 -6.32 -37.71
C LEU A 304 11.55 -6.80 -38.50
N ASN A 305 10.40 -6.88 -37.86
CA ASN A 305 9.08 -7.03 -38.45
C ASN A 305 8.26 -5.77 -38.10
N GLY A 306 8.43 -4.70 -38.86
CA GLY A 306 7.82 -3.41 -38.61
C GLY A 306 8.65 -2.25 -39.16
N VAL A 307 8.74 -1.16 -38.41
CA VAL A 307 9.32 0.11 -38.87
C VAL A 307 10.32 0.65 -37.85
N GLN A 308 11.44 1.18 -38.32
CA GLN A 308 12.33 2.05 -37.55
C GLN A 308 12.31 3.44 -38.15
N ILE A 309 12.18 4.47 -37.31
CA ILE A 309 12.28 5.88 -37.70
C ILE A 309 13.40 6.49 -36.88
N GLY A 310 14.44 6.96 -37.55
CA GLY A 310 15.61 7.47 -36.86
C GLY A 310 16.73 7.95 -37.76
N GLY A 311 17.65 8.71 -37.18
CA GLY A 311 18.84 9.16 -37.90
C GLY A 311 19.63 7.98 -38.45
N ILE A 312 19.85 6.96 -37.63
CA ILE A 312 20.52 5.71 -37.98
C ILE A 312 19.61 4.53 -37.63
N ASN A 313 19.39 3.63 -38.59
CA ASN A 313 18.60 2.41 -38.38
C ASN A 313 19.41 1.20 -38.87
N VAL A 314 19.54 0.17 -38.03
CA VAL A 314 20.28 -1.07 -38.32
C VAL A 314 19.40 -2.28 -37.96
N ALA A 315 19.32 -3.25 -38.87
CA ALA A 315 18.58 -4.49 -38.73
C ALA A 315 19.37 -5.66 -39.38
N THR A 316 20.31 -6.28 -38.66
CA THR A 316 21.39 -7.07 -39.30
C THR A 316 20.95 -8.29 -40.11
N ASP A 317 19.86 -8.96 -39.74
CA ASP A 317 19.31 -10.15 -40.41
C ASP A 317 18.06 -9.84 -41.24
N ASN A 318 17.91 -8.59 -41.66
CA ASN A 318 16.77 -8.12 -42.46
C ASN A 318 17.13 -7.86 -43.92
N PHE A 319 16.10 -7.76 -44.77
CA PHE A 319 16.26 -7.41 -46.18
C PHE A 319 17.01 -6.09 -46.39
N ILE A 320 16.81 -5.12 -45.50
CA ILE A 320 17.53 -3.84 -45.48
C ILE A 320 18.32 -3.72 -44.17
N PRO A 321 19.63 -4.07 -44.18
CA PRO A 321 20.41 -4.11 -42.96
C PRO A 321 20.73 -2.74 -42.34
N PHE A 322 20.71 -1.68 -43.15
CA PHE A 322 21.04 -0.32 -42.72
C PHE A 322 20.25 0.70 -43.54
N MET A 323 19.68 1.72 -42.88
CA MET A 323 19.09 2.88 -43.56
C MET A 323 19.11 4.15 -42.69
N LEU A 324 19.18 5.31 -43.33
CA LEU A 324 18.99 6.62 -42.68
C LEU A 324 17.52 7.04 -42.78
N GLY A 325 17.00 7.67 -41.74
CA GLY A 325 15.63 8.21 -41.68
C GLY A 325 14.57 7.15 -41.38
N LEU A 326 14.37 6.19 -42.29
CA LEU A 326 13.33 5.17 -42.17
C LEU A 326 13.85 3.80 -42.60
N ASN A 327 13.59 2.76 -41.82
CA ASN A 327 13.84 1.37 -42.18
C ASN A 327 12.58 0.54 -42.00
N VAL A 328 12.37 -0.45 -42.87
CA VAL A 328 11.20 -1.33 -42.86
C VAL A 328 11.66 -2.78 -42.96
N GLY A 329 10.98 -3.64 -42.23
CA GLY A 329 11.28 -5.06 -42.15
C GLY A 329 10.02 -5.89 -42.06
N TRP A 330 10.04 -7.08 -42.64
CA TRP A 330 8.95 -8.05 -42.66
C TRP A 330 9.51 -9.47 -42.70
#